data_AF-A0A5C5V5R3-F1
#
_entry.id   AF-A0A5C5V5R3-F1
#
_cell.length_a   1.000
_cell.length_b   1.000
_cell.length_c   1.000
_cell.angle_alpha   90.00
_cell.angle_beta   90.00
_cell.angle_gamma   90.00
#
_symmetry.space_group_name_H-M   'P 1'
#
loop_
_entity.id
_entity.type
_entity.pdbx_description
1 polymer ?
#
loop_
_entity_poly.entity_id
_entity_poly.type
_entity_poly.pdbx_seq_one_letter_code
_entity_poly.pdbx_strand_id
1 'polypeptide(L)'
;MTRTTSLPSVCALALMAIAPSLSLAEEAKPTAEQKALFEKFSKTLTGSVLVGKFTIVGRDMPPKEERYEIKSVHKLDQGDLWLFNARVKYGDKDAVIPMPLEVKWAGKTPVITLDNVAIPGLGTFSSHVVIDGDKYAGTWTHGEVSGHLFGRIETKASAAAE
;
A
#
# COMPACT_ATOMS: atom_id res chain seq x y z
N MET A 1 26.54 -66.96 32.89
CA MET A 1 27.07 -65.94 31.96
C MET A 1 25.95 -65.58 31.00
N THR A 2 25.68 -64.28 30.84
CA THR A 2 24.79 -63.62 29.85
C THR A 2 23.28 -63.91 29.84
N ARG A 3 22.52 -62.86 30.24
CA ARG A 3 21.08 -62.57 30.02
C ARG A 3 20.68 -62.72 28.55
N THR A 4 19.38 -62.88 28.24
CA THR A 4 18.59 -61.94 27.38
C THR A 4 17.09 -62.28 27.42
N THR A 5 16.29 -61.23 27.55
CA THR A 5 14.83 -61.08 27.71
C THR A 5 14.08 -61.03 26.36
N SER A 6 12.77 -61.34 26.35
CA SER A 6 11.80 -60.63 25.50
C SER A 6 10.35 -60.94 25.92
N LEU A 7 9.58 -59.89 26.25
CA LEU A 7 8.13 -59.90 26.43
C LEU A 7 7.54 -58.88 25.44
N PRO A 8 6.51 -59.21 24.64
CA PRO A 8 6.01 -58.28 23.64
C PRO A 8 4.85 -57.42 24.17
N SER A 9 4.88 -56.17 23.71
CA SER A 9 3.75 -55.46 23.11
C SER A 9 2.50 -55.19 23.96
N VAL A 10 2.39 -53.94 24.45
CA VAL A 10 1.15 -53.14 24.36
C VAL A 10 1.54 -51.66 24.22
N CYS A 11 1.64 -51.16 22.99
CA CYS A 11 1.66 -49.72 22.73
C CYS A 11 0.21 -49.22 22.68
N ALA A 12 -0.27 -48.67 23.80
CA ALA A 12 -1.51 -47.92 23.81
C ALA A 12 -1.27 -46.57 23.08
N LEU A 13 -1.88 -46.42 21.89
CA LEU A 13 -1.95 -45.14 21.18
C LEU A 13 -2.77 -44.15 22.00
N ALA A 14 -2.11 -43.17 22.61
CA ALA A 14 -2.76 -41.95 23.10
C ALA A 14 -2.91 -40.97 21.94
N LEU A 15 -4.14 -40.82 21.42
CA LEU A 15 -4.49 -39.84 20.40
C LEU A 15 -4.56 -38.45 21.07
N MET A 16 -3.44 -37.70 21.04
CA MET A 16 -3.42 -36.30 21.48
C MET A 16 -4.15 -35.44 20.43
N ALA A 17 -5.37 -35.01 20.75
CA ALA A 17 -6.12 -34.06 19.94
C ALA A 17 -5.42 -32.69 20.00
N ILE A 18 -4.66 -32.35 18.96
CA ILE A 18 -4.14 -31.00 18.76
C ILE A 18 -5.30 -30.15 18.23
N ALA A 19 -5.96 -29.42 19.12
CA ALA A 19 -6.89 -28.37 18.72
C ALA A 19 -6.07 -27.22 18.11
N PRO A 20 -6.31 -26.81 16.85
CA PRO A 20 -5.71 -25.60 16.32
C PRO A 20 -6.33 -24.41 17.06
N SER A 21 -5.55 -23.74 17.92
CA SER A 21 -5.90 -22.44 18.45
C SER A 21 -6.01 -21.45 17.29
N LEU A 22 -7.23 -21.25 16.80
CA LEU A 22 -7.57 -20.19 15.86
C LEU A 22 -7.47 -18.85 16.61
N SER A 23 -6.26 -18.30 16.70
CA SER A 23 -6.06 -16.93 17.17
C SER A 23 -6.59 -16.00 16.07
N LEU A 24 -7.80 -15.49 16.24
CA LEU A 24 -8.22 -14.26 15.56
C LEU A 24 -7.20 -13.18 15.94
N ALA A 25 -6.39 -12.76 14.98
CA ALA A 25 -5.45 -11.67 15.18
C ALA A 25 -6.26 -10.40 15.46
N GLU A 26 -6.34 -10.01 16.72
CA GLU A 26 -6.87 -8.71 17.11
C GLU A 26 -5.86 -7.65 16.62
N GLU A 27 -6.29 -6.75 15.74
CA GLU A 27 -5.45 -5.65 15.27
C GLU A 27 -4.99 -4.81 16.47
N ALA A 28 -3.70 -4.86 16.77
CA ALA A 28 -3.13 -4.11 17.88
C ALA A 28 -3.27 -2.60 17.62
N LYS A 29 -3.69 -1.86 18.66
CA LYS A 29 -3.81 -0.39 18.58
C LYS A 29 -2.47 0.23 18.16
N PRO A 30 -2.46 1.27 17.29
CA PRO A 30 -1.23 1.93 16.87
C PRO A 30 -0.44 2.52 18.06
N THR A 31 0.86 2.27 18.07
CA THR A 31 1.83 2.89 19.00
C THR A 31 1.94 4.41 18.75
N ALA A 32 2.55 5.13 19.69
CA ALA A 32 2.80 6.56 19.53
C ALA A 32 3.69 6.87 18.31
N GLU A 33 4.70 6.01 18.05
CA GLU A 33 5.56 6.15 16.87
C GLU A 33 4.79 5.95 15.57
N GLN A 34 3.92 4.94 15.50
CA GLN A 34 3.06 4.72 14.33
C GLN A 34 2.10 5.90 14.10
N LYS A 35 1.51 6.46 15.16
CA LYS A 35 0.67 7.65 15.05
C LYS A 35 1.43 8.85 14.46
N ALA A 36 2.66 9.08 14.93
CA ALA A 36 3.51 10.14 14.38
C ALA A 36 3.84 9.92 12.88
N LEU A 37 4.08 8.67 12.47
CA LEU A 37 4.26 8.31 11.06
C LEU A 37 2.99 8.57 10.23
N PHE A 38 1.82 8.21 10.76
CA PHE A 38 0.52 8.44 10.13
C PHE A 38 0.25 9.94 9.93
N GLU A 39 0.48 10.74 10.96
CA GLU A 39 0.35 12.21 10.90
C GLU A 39 1.32 12.81 9.87
N LYS A 40 2.58 12.36 9.87
CA LYS A 40 3.57 12.81 8.89
C LYS A 40 3.11 12.49 7.46
N PHE A 41 2.66 11.26 7.21
CA PHE A 41 2.18 10.84 5.90
C PHE A 41 0.97 11.65 5.43
N SER A 42 -0.05 11.81 6.29
CA SER A 42 -1.23 12.63 6.00
C SER A 42 -0.85 14.08 5.68
N LYS A 43 0.07 14.67 6.45
CA LYS A 43 0.56 16.03 6.26
C LYS A 43 1.35 16.20 4.96
N THR A 44 2.20 15.23 4.61
CA THR A 44 3.00 15.27 3.37
C THR A 44 2.10 15.30 2.13
N LEU A 45 1.02 14.52 2.12
CA LEU A 45 0.18 14.35 0.92
C LEU A 45 -1.05 15.27 0.90
N THR A 46 -1.53 15.76 2.04
CA THR A 46 -2.70 16.64 2.06
C THR A 46 -2.38 17.97 1.38
N GLY A 47 -3.14 18.28 0.32
CA GLY A 47 -2.95 19.50 -0.47
C GLY A 47 -1.73 19.48 -1.39
N SER A 48 -1.08 18.32 -1.55
CA SER A 48 0.09 18.18 -2.42
C SER A 48 -0.29 17.98 -3.89
N VAL A 49 0.69 18.18 -4.76
CA VAL A 49 0.63 17.77 -6.15
C VAL A 49 1.81 16.83 -6.44
N LEU A 50 1.51 15.62 -6.88
CA LEU A 50 2.51 14.68 -7.37
C LEU A 50 2.80 15.06 -8.81
N VAL A 51 4.08 15.32 -9.11
CA VAL A 51 4.56 15.73 -10.43
C VAL A 51 5.72 14.84 -10.82
N GLY A 52 5.59 14.17 -11.94
CA GLY A 52 6.57 13.19 -12.34
C GLY A 52 6.32 12.63 -13.71
N LYS A 53 6.79 11.40 -13.90
CA LYS A 53 6.76 10.72 -15.17
C LYS A 53 6.45 9.24 -14.99
N PHE A 54 5.90 8.64 -16.03
CA PHE A 54 5.69 7.21 -16.11
C PHE A 54 6.25 6.60 -17.40
N THR A 55 6.60 5.33 -17.33
CA THR A 55 7.05 4.50 -18.46
C THR A 55 5.98 3.49 -18.84
N ILE A 56 6.12 2.85 -20.00
CA ILE A 56 5.35 1.66 -20.38
C ILE A 56 6.35 0.53 -20.62
N VAL A 57 6.24 -0.56 -19.86
CA VAL A 57 7.10 -1.74 -20.04
C VAL A 57 6.91 -2.30 -21.45
N GLY A 58 8.01 -2.71 -22.08
CA GLY A 58 7.99 -3.26 -23.45
C GLY A 58 7.87 -2.20 -24.55
N ARG A 59 7.89 -0.90 -24.23
CA ARG A 59 7.95 0.18 -25.21
C ARG A 59 9.20 1.02 -25.02
N ASP A 60 9.98 1.14 -26.09
CA ASP A 60 11.13 2.04 -26.13
C ASP A 60 10.67 3.45 -26.48
N MET A 61 10.31 4.21 -25.44
CA MET A 61 9.87 5.58 -25.58
C MET A 61 10.27 6.42 -24.36
N PRO A 62 10.47 7.74 -24.52
CA PRO A 62 10.70 8.62 -23.38
C PRO A 62 9.56 8.54 -22.35
N PRO A 63 9.87 8.66 -21.04
CA PRO A 63 8.86 8.73 -19.99
C PRO A 63 7.87 9.87 -20.24
N LYS A 64 6.58 9.61 -20.06
CA LYS A 64 5.50 10.58 -20.22
C LYS A 64 5.23 11.30 -18.92
N GLU A 65 4.90 12.59 -18.99
CA GLU A 65 4.57 13.38 -17.81
C GLU A 65 3.24 12.95 -17.19
N GLU A 66 3.17 13.00 -15.87
CA GLU A 66 1.95 12.82 -15.09
C GLU A 66 1.83 13.92 -14.03
N ARG A 67 0.59 14.12 -13.56
CA ARG A 67 0.29 15.07 -12.48
C ARG A 67 -0.96 14.64 -11.74
N TYR A 68 -0.86 14.48 -10.42
CA TYR A 68 -2.01 14.17 -9.55
C TYR A 68 -2.13 15.18 -8.41
N GLU A 69 -3.29 15.80 -8.25
CA GLU A 69 -3.54 16.68 -7.11
C GLU A 69 -4.25 15.90 -6.00
N ILE A 70 -3.67 15.88 -4.81
CA ILE A 70 -4.26 15.29 -3.62
C ILE A 70 -4.86 16.40 -2.77
N LYS A 71 -6.18 16.38 -2.57
CA LYS A 71 -6.88 17.38 -1.76
C LYS A 71 -6.80 17.06 -0.27
N SER A 72 -6.95 15.79 0.11
CA SER A 72 -6.78 15.35 1.49
C SER A 72 -6.49 13.85 1.58
N VAL A 73 -5.81 13.47 2.66
CA VAL A 73 -5.52 12.08 3.02
C VAL A 73 -5.72 11.90 4.52
N HIS A 74 -6.57 10.97 4.93
CA HIS A 74 -6.72 10.61 6.34
C HIS A 74 -6.94 9.11 6.51
N LYS A 75 -6.51 8.59 7.67
CA LYS A 75 -6.65 7.17 8.00
C LYS A 75 -8.11 6.89 8.36
N LEU A 76 -8.62 5.76 7.88
CA LEU A 76 -9.93 5.24 8.28
C LEU A 76 -9.79 4.32 9.49
N ASP A 77 -10.89 4.09 10.21
CA ASP A 77 -10.90 3.24 11.41
C ASP A 77 -10.63 1.76 11.08
N GLN A 78 -10.81 1.36 9.82
CA GLN A 78 -10.66 -0.01 9.36
C GLN A 78 -9.23 -0.29 8.87
N GLY A 79 -8.48 -1.07 9.65
CA GLY A 79 -7.20 -1.66 9.25
C GLY A 79 -6.23 -0.67 8.61
N ASP A 80 -5.71 -1.00 7.44
CA ASP A 80 -4.75 -0.19 6.68
C ASP A 80 -5.38 0.78 5.69
N LEU A 81 -6.69 1.03 5.76
CA LEU A 81 -7.36 1.89 4.81
C LEU A 81 -7.15 3.38 5.12
N TRP A 82 -6.99 4.13 4.05
CA TRP A 82 -6.87 5.58 4.04
C TRP A 82 -7.78 6.15 2.97
N LEU A 83 -8.48 7.24 3.28
CA LEU A 83 -9.30 7.93 2.31
C LEU A 83 -8.49 9.05 1.64
N PHE A 84 -8.25 8.87 0.34
CA PHE A 84 -7.66 9.87 -0.53
C PHE A 84 -8.77 10.60 -1.28
N ASN A 85 -8.81 11.92 -1.15
CA ASN A 85 -9.61 12.75 -2.06
C ASN A 85 -8.66 13.33 -3.10
N ALA A 86 -8.63 12.75 -4.30
CA ALA A 86 -7.74 13.18 -5.37
C ALA A 86 -8.52 13.82 -6.51
N ARG A 87 -7.98 14.89 -7.11
CA ARG A 87 -8.51 15.44 -8.35
C ARG A 87 -7.96 14.65 -9.51
N VAL A 88 -8.85 14.06 -10.30
CA VAL A 88 -8.50 13.38 -11.54
C VAL A 88 -8.90 14.26 -12.70
N LYS A 89 -7.94 14.57 -13.57
CA LYS A 89 -8.16 15.21 -14.87
C LYS A 89 -7.90 14.19 -15.96
N TYR A 90 -8.94 13.82 -16.72
CA TYR A 90 -8.83 12.86 -17.81
C TYR A 90 -9.84 13.21 -18.92
N GLY A 91 -9.34 13.55 -20.11
CA GLY A 91 -10.18 14.10 -21.19
C GLY A 91 -10.91 15.36 -20.70
N ASP A 92 -12.23 15.39 -20.89
CA ASP A 92 -13.10 16.50 -20.44
C ASP A 92 -13.55 16.37 -18.97
N LYS A 93 -13.13 15.30 -18.27
CA LYS A 93 -13.51 15.07 -16.87
C LYS A 93 -12.49 15.70 -15.93
N ASP A 94 -13.00 16.54 -15.04
CA ASP A 94 -12.24 17.15 -13.95
C ASP A 94 -13.06 17.03 -12.66
N ALA A 95 -12.73 16.06 -11.82
CA ALA A 95 -13.49 15.74 -10.62
C ALA A 95 -12.59 15.35 -9.45
N VAL A 96 -13.06 15.61 -8.23
CA VAL A 96 -12.46 15.08 -7.01
C VAL A 96 -13.12 13.75 -6.68
N ILE A 97 -12.33 12.68 -6.64
CA ILE A 97 -12.80 11.31 -6.41
C ILE A 97 -12.33 10.85 -5.03
N PRO A 98 -13.24 10.37 -4.16
CA PRO A 98 -12.88 9.68 -2.94
C PRO A 98 -12.40 8.26 -3.26
N MET A 99 -11.19 7.93 -2.85
CA MET A 99 -10.56 6.62 -3.07
C MET A 99 -10.10 6.04 -1.73
N PRO A 100 -10.80 5.04 -1.17
CA PRO A 100 -10.29 4.27 -0.04
C PRO A 100 -9.17 3.35 -0.55
N LEU A 101 -7.94 3.63 -0.15
CA LEU A 101 -6.72 2.93 -0.58
C LEU A 101 -6.00 2.34 0.61
N GLU A 102 -5.33 1.20 0.41
CA GLU A 102 -4.46 0.64 1.44
C GLU A 102 -3.12 1.38 1.47
N VAL A 103 -2.60 1.60 2.68
CA VAL A 103 -1.22 2.09 2.87
C VAL A 103 -0.49 1.12 3.78
N LYS A 104 0.38 0.33 3.17
CA LYS A 104 1.27 -0.62 3.87
C LYS A 104 2.55 0.09 4.28
N TRP A 105 3.24 -0.46 5.28
CA TRP A 105 4.46 0.14 5.83
C TRP A 105 5.64 -0.83 5.75
N ALA A 106 6.69 -0.42 5.04
CA ALA A 106 7.99 -1.08 5.06
C ALA A 106 8.86 -0.39 6.12
N GLY A 107 8.78 -0.86 7.36
CA GLY A 107 9.34 -0.15 8.51
C GLY A 107 8.65 1.20 8.69
N LYS A 108 9.37 2.30 8.41
CA LYS A 108 8.85 3.68 8.53
C LYS A 108 8.41 4.29 7.19
N THR A 109 8.50 3.52 6.10
CA THR A 109 8.26 4.01 4.75
C THR A 109 6.88 3.55 4.28
N PRO A 110 5.95 4.47 3.96
CA PRO A 110 4.62 4.12 3.50
C PRO A 110 4.62 3.75 2.00
N VAL A 111 3.79 2.76 1.68
CA VAL A 111 3.53 2.23 0.34
C VAL A 111 2.03 2.31 0.06
N ILE A 112 1.63 3.21 -0.83
CA ILE A 112 0.25 3.31 -1.31
C ILE A 112 0.01 2.11 -2.23
N THR A 113 -1.03 1.35 -1.92
CA THR A 113 -1.32 0.06 -2.56
C THR A 113 -2.72 0.07 -3.16
N LEU A 114 -2.77 -0.19 -4.47
CA LEU A 114 -3.97 -0.51 -5.22
C LEU A 114 -3.80 -1.92 -5.77
N ASP A 115 -4.68 -2.84 -5.37
CA ASP A 115 -4.71 -4.20 -5.89
C ASP A 115 -6.01 -4.44 -6.64
N ASN A 116 -5.94 -4.39 -7.98
CA ASN A 116 -7.07 -4.63 -8.88
C ASN A 116 -8.30 -3.77 -8.56
N VAL A 117 -8.08 -2.49 -8.26
CA VAL A 117 -9.13 -1.54 -7.86
C VAL A 117 -9.85 -1.01 -9.09
N ALA A 118 -11.16 -1.25 -9.17
CA ALA A 118 -12.02 -0.67 -10.20
C ALA A 118 -12.39 0.77 -9.85
N ILE A 119 -11.95 1.72 -10.67
CA ILE A 119 -12.29 3.13 -10.54
C ILE A 119 -13.43 3.45 -11.53
N PRO A 120 -14.62 3.86 -11.05
CA PRO A 120 -15.77 4.14 -11.90
C PRO A 120 -15.44 5.11 -13.03
N GLY A 121 -15.66 4.67 -14.27
CA GLY A 121 -15.43 5.48 -15.47
C GLY A 121 -13.96 5.66 -15.90
N LEU A 122 -13.00 5.04 -15.20
CA LEU A 122 -11.57 5.04 -15.54
C LEU A 122 -11.01 3.61 -15.75
N GLY A 123 -11.68 2.58 -15.23
CA GLY A 123 -11.30 1.17 -15.38
C GLY A 123 -10.54 0.62 -14.16
N THR A 124 -9.87 -0.51 -14.33
CA THR A 124 -9.22 -1.23 -13.21
C THR A 124 -7.73 -0.95 -13.16
N PHE A 125 -7.21 -0.67 -11.96
CA PHE A 125 -5.82 -0.32 -11.75
C PHE A 125 -5.20 -1.14 -10.62
N SER A 126 -3.93 -1.47 -10.80
CA SER A 126 -3.05 -1.88 -9.71
C SER A 126 -1.86 -0.94 -9.65
N SER A 127 -1.41 -0.57 -8.45
CA SER A 127 -0.20 0.22 -8.27
C SER A 127 0.38 0.05 -6.88
N HIS A 128 1.70 0.18 -6.79
CA HIS A 128 2.46 0.10 -5.54
C HIS A 128 3.44 1.25 -5.53
N VAL A 129 3.17 2.27 -4.71
CA VAL A 129 3.90 3.54 -4.75
C VAL A 129 4.50 3.85 -3.40
N VAL A 130 5.83 3.86 -3.34
CA VAL A 130 6.60 4.24 -2.17
C VAL A 130 6.66 5.76 -2.08
N ILE A 131 6.43 6.30 -0.87
CA ILE A 131 6.65 7.71 -0.57
C ILE A 131 7.91 7.86 0.28
N ASP A 132 8.88 8.63 -0.22
CA ASP A 132 10.15 8.88 0.46
C ASP A 132 10.48 10.38 0.48
N GLY A 133 10.13 11.02 1.60
CA GLY A 133 10.28 12.47 1.77
C GLY A 133 9.41 13.26 0.80
N ASP A 134 10.05 14.00 -0.09
CA ASP A 134 9.46 14.80 -1.17
C ASP A 134 9.40 14.05 -2.51
N LYS A 135 9.70 12.75 -2.52
CA LYS A 135 9.72 11.91 -3.73
C LYS A 135 8.73 10.77 -3.63
N TYR A 136 8.34 10.26 -4.78
CA TYR A 136 7.61 9.01 -4.89
C TYR A 136 8.13 8.18 -6.06
N ALA A 137 7.99 6.86 -5.98
CA ALA A 137 8.27 5.94 -7.07
C ALA A 137 7.48 4.65 -6.91
N GLY A 138 7.14 3.99 -8.01
CA GLY A 138 6.31 2.80 -7.96
C GLY A 138 6.06 2.12 -9.29
N THR A 139 5.21 1.10 -9.24
CA THR A 139 4.68 0.41 -10.42
C THR A 139 3.21 0.77 -10.63
N TRP A 140 2.74 0.61 -11.86
CA TRP A 140 1.33 0.70 -12.20
C TRP A 140 0.95 -0.35 -13.24
N THR A 141 -0.32 -0.74 -13.26
CA THR A 141 -0.91 -1.64 -14.23
C THR A 141 -2.35 -1.23 -14.50
N HIS A 142 -2.74 -1.24 -15.77
CA HIS A 142 -4.09 -1.01 -16.25
C HIS A 142 -4.40 -1.97 -17.41
N GLY A 143 -5.24 -2.97 -17.15
CA GLY A 143 -5.45 -4.08 -18.07
C GLY A 143 -4.14 -4.82 -18.36
N GLU A 144 -3.78 -4.97 -19.63
CA GLU A 144 -2.55 -5.64 -20.07
C GLU A 144 -1.32 -4.70 -20.11
N VAL A 145 -1.49 -3.42 -19.82
CA VAL A 145 -0.41 -2.41 -19.89
C VAL A 145 0.10 -2.13 -18.49
N SER A 146 1.42 -2.09 -18.33
CA SER A 146 2.08 -1.78 -17.06
C SER A 146 3.32 -0.92 -17.23
N GLY A 147 3.83 -0.40 -16.13
CA GLY A 147 4.97 0.49 -16.14
C GLY A 147 5.47 0.88 -14.76
N HIS A 148 6.40 1.82 -14.76
CA HIS A 148 6.90 2.48 -13.58
C HIS A 148 6.43 3.93 -13.57
N LEU A 149 6.31 4.52 -12.40
CA LEU A 149 6.07 5.94 -12.19
C LEU A 149 7.02 6.48 -11.13
N PHE A 150 7.44 7.72 -11.26
CA PHE A 150 8.33 8.37 -10.30
C PHE A 150 8.28 9.89 -10.44
N GLY A 151 8.51 10.60 -9.34
CA GLY A 151 8.44 12.05 -9.34
C GLY A 151 8.67 12.69 -7.98
N ARG A 152 8.23 13.94 -7.87
CA ARG A 152 8.29 14.76 -6.66
C ARG A 152 6.90 15.12 -6.15
N ILE A 153 6.82 15.39 -4.86
CA ILE A 153 5.62 15.81 -4.14
C ILE A 153 5.76 17.30 -3.85
N GLU A 154 5.05 18.12 -4.62
CA GLU A 154 5.03 19.56 -4.46
C GLU A 154 3.95 19.94 -3.45
N THR A 155 4.33 20.64 -2.39
CA THR A 155 3.37 21.23 -1.44
C THR A 155 3.47 22.76 -1.50
N LYS A 156 2.43 23.48 -1.07
CA LYS A 156 2.51 24.94 -0.91
C LYS A 156 3.69 25.38 -0.03
N ALA A 157 4.12 24.55 0.92
CA ALA A 157 5.29 24.82 1.75
C ALA A 157 6.62 24.60 1.02
N SER A 158 6.70 23.61 0.12
CA SER A 158 7.88 23.36 -0.71
C SER A 158 8.08 24.44 -1.79
N ALA A 159 6.99 24.95 -2.37
CA ALA A 159 7.04 25.98 -3.40
C ALA A 159 7.47 27.37 -2.90
N ALA A 160 7.54 27.57 -1.58
CA ALA A 160 8.01 28.81 -0.95
C ALA A 160 9.48 28.75 -0.52
N ALA A 161 10.15 27.61 -0.72
CA ALA A 161 11.53 27.36 -0.32
C ALA A 161 12.51 27.31 -1.51
N GLU A 162 12.02 27.61 -2.73
CA GLU A 162 12.76 27.67 -4.00
C GLU A 162 12.61 29.09 -4.59
#